data_AF-A0AAV5C4S7-F1
#
_entry.id   AF-A0AAV5C4S7-F1
#
_cell.length_a   1.000
_cell.length_b   1.000
_cell.length_c   1.000
_cell.angle_alpha   90.00
_cell.angle_beta   90.00
_cell.angle_gamma   90.00
#
_symmetry.space_group_name_H-M   'P 1'
#
loop_
_entity.id
_entity.type
_entity.pdbx_description
1 polymer ?
#
loop_
_entity_poly.entity_id
_entity_poly.type
_entity_poly.pdbx_seq_one_letter_code
_entity_poly.pdbx_strand_id
1 'polypeptide(L)'
;MLYLENFAGVVLFPEAALSLRVIQTRLLEAIDKAVSHVDAPCMIGVVHVYQHTNDSHHTIASVGTMAKIRDIQLLDDGSSCVLTYGQQRFLLRRRWLDADGITLIARRSDMVMVSSDGPVGTYMKLRDHANEMIIVYNVTGLALRGDPSKAYSLFPGYTWTIALCSSCESNIGWMFTSDKKNLHPKSFWAIRTSQVSDDMQSR
;
A
#
# COMPACT_ATOMS: atom_id res chain seq x y z
N MET A 1 8.49 11.08 -1.65
CA MET A 1 7.18 11.30 -1.00
C MET A 1 6.13 10.95 -2.03
N LEU A 2 5.11 10.17 -1.68
CA LEU A 2 4.05 9.77 -2.62
C LEU A 2 2.74 10.37 -2.17
N TYR A 3 2.04 11.01 -3.11
CA TYR A 3 0.70 11.55 -2.93
C TYR A 3 -0.29 10.41 -3.06
N LEU A 4 -1.14 10.27 -2.05
CA LEU A 4 -2.17 9.25 -1.97
C LEU A 4 -3.52 9.92 -2.17
N GLU A 5 -4.22 9.49 -3.23
CA GLU A 5 -5.51 10.09 -3.56
C GLU A 5 -6.68 9.25 -3.06
N ASN A 6 -7.63 9.96 -2.45
CA ASN A 6 -8.87 9.43 -1.91
C ASN A 6 -9.97 9.50 -2.97
N PHE A 7 -10.25 8.36 -3.60
CA PHE A 7 -11.41 8.21 -4.47
C PHE A 7 -12.44 7.33 -3.77
N ALA A 8 -13.50 7.94 -3.25
CA ALA A 8 -14.62 7.22 -2.67
C ALA A 8 -15.17 6.23 -3.71
N GLY A 9 -15.13 4.93 -3.39
CA GLY A 9 -15.67 3.87 -4.24
C GLY A 9 -14.82 3.43 -5.44
N VAL A 10 -13.60 3.95 -5.64
CA VAL A 10 -12.73 3.54 -6.76
C VAL A 10 -11.62 2.61 -6.28
N VAL A 11 -11.48 1.47 -6.96
CA VAL A 11 -10.36 0.54 -6.80
C VAL A 11 -9.60 0.45 -8.12
N LEU A 12 -8.37 0.96 -8.15
CA LEU A 12 -7.47 0.80 -9.30
C LEU A 12 -6.78 -0.56 -9.23
N PHE A 13 -6.80 -1.30 -10.33
CA PHE A 13 -6.03 -2.54 -10.49
C PHE A 13 -4.72 -2.28 -11.25
N PRO A 14 -3.66 -3.08 -11.03
CA PRO A 14 -2.52 -3.12 -11.93
C PRO A 14 -2.96 -3.26 -13.39
N GLU A 15 -2.26 -2.57 -14.29
CA GLU A 15 -2.51 -2.54 -15.75
C GLU A 15 -3.81 -1.87 -16.19
N ALA A 16 -4.74 -1.61 -15.27
CA ALA A 16 -5.95 -0.86 -15.56
C ALA A 16 -5.68 0.64 -15.71
N ALA A 17 -6.42 1.28 -16.60
CA ALA A 17 -6.44 2.74 -16.73
C ALA A 17 -7.50 3.35 -15.80
N LEU A 18 -7.20 4.52 -15.25
CA LEU A 18 -8.14 5.32 -14.48
C LEU A 18 -7.99 6.79 -14.89
N SER A 19 -9.07 7.34 -15.46
CA SER A 19 -9.18 8.75 -15.81
C SER A 19 -9.85 9.49 -14.66
N LEU A 20 -9.16 10.50 -14.14
CA LEU A 20 -9.59 11.27 -12.98
C LEU A 20 -9.86 12.70 -13.40
N ARG A 21 -11.12 13.13 -13.28
CA ARG A 21 -11.45 14.53 -13.48
C ARG A 21 -11.14 15.31 -12.20
N VAL A 22 -10.23 16.24 -12.31
CA VAL A 22 -9.75 17.10 -11.25
C VAL A 22 -10.41 18.46 -11.37
N ILE A 23 -11.38 18.69 -10.50
CA ILE A 23 -12.11 19.96 -10.40
C ILE A 23 -11.59 20.77 -9.20
N GLN A 24 -11.02 20.09 -8.21
CA GLN A 24 -10.49 20.72 -7.00
C GLN A 24 -9.05 21.18 -7.23
N THR A 25 -8.79 22.48 -7.03
CA THR A 25 -7.45 23.10 -7.16
C THR A 25 -6.38 22.38 -6.33
N ARG A 26 -6.74 21.81 -5.19
CA ARG A 26 -5.81 21.12 -4.28
C ARG A 26 -5.31 19.78 -4.83
N LEU A 27 -6.16 19.09 -5.59
CA LEU A 27 -5.80 17.86 -6.27
C LEU A 27 -4.85 18.14 -7.45
N LEU A 28 -4.97 19.31 -8.09
CA LEU A 28 -3.97 19.76 -9.07
C LEU A 28 -2.59 19.97 -8.42
N GLU A 29 -2.52 20.61 -7.25
CA GLU A 29 -1.24 20.80 -6.55
C GLU A 29 -0.56 19.48 -6.17
N ALA A 30 -1.33 18.49 -5.70
CA ALA A 30 -0.81 17.15 -5.40
C ALA A 30 -0.25 16.47 -6.67
N ILE A 31 -0.92 16.65 -7.79
CA ILE A 31 -0.49 16.14 -9.10
C ILE A 31 0.76 16.86 -9.59
N ASP A 32 0.83 18.19 -9.49
CA ASP A 32 2.00 18.97 -9.85
C ASP A 32 3.22 18.58 -9.00
N LYS A 33 3.02 18.39 -7.70
CA LYS A 33 4.05 17.87 -6.79
C LYS A 33 4.48 16.45 -7.16
N ALA A 34 3.57 15.59 -7.66
CA ALA A 34 3.90 14.24 -8.11
C ALA A 34 4.66 14.24 -9.45
N VAL A 35 4.27 15.11 -10.39
CA VAL A 35 4.92 15.27 -11.70
C VAL A 35 6.35 15.79 -11.53
N SER A 36 6.55 16.75 -10.62
CA SER A 36 7.85 17.37 -10.35
C SER A 36 8.77 16.56 -9.43
N HIS A 37 8.35 15.37 -8.96
CA HIS A 37 9.11 14.59 -7.99
C HIS A 37 10.40 13.99 -8.60
N VAL A 38 11.55 14.24 -7.95
CA VAL A 38 12.88 13.81 -8.45
C VAL A 38 13.04 12.28 -8.49
N ASP A 39 12.74 11.58 -7.40
CA ASP A 39 13.00 10.12 -7.31
C ASP A 39 11.93 9.23 -7.95
N ALA A 40 10.73 9.78 -8.21
CA ALA A 40 9.57 9.03 -8.66
C ALA A 40 8.61 9.93 -9.47
N PRO A 41 9.07 10.49 -10.60
CA PRO A 41 8.29 11.44 -11.37
C PRO A 41 7.01 10.79 -11.90
N CYS A 42 5.92 11.53 -11.85
CA CYS A 42 4.60 11.13 -12.37
C CYS A 42 4.03 9.88 -11.67
N MET A 43 4.36 9.64 -10.40
CA MET A 43 3.84 8.51 -9.62
C MET A 43 2.97 8.99 -8.47
N ILE A 44 1.77 8.42 -8.37
CA ILE A 44 0.85 8.59 -7.23
C ILE A 44 0.45 7.22 -6.69
N GLY A 45 0.01 7.15 -5.44
CA GLY A 45 -0.65 5.95 -4.93
C GLY A 45 -2.15 6.16 -4.87
N VAL A 46 -2.91 5.16 -5.32
CA VAL A 46 -4.37 5.17 -5.28
C VAL A 46 -4.83 4.21 -4.20
N VAL A 47 -5.61 4.71 -3.24
CA VAL A 47 -6.16 3.91 -2.14
C VAL A 47 -7.68 4.04 -2.11
N HIS A 48 -8.35 2.92 -1.82
CA HIS A 48 -9.80 2.92 -1.67
C HIS A 48 -10.19 3.47 -0.30
N VAL A 49 -11.19 4.34 -0.27
CA VAL A 49 -11.74 4.90 0.97
C VAL A 49 -13.21 4.56 1.08
N TYR A 50 -13.62 4.12 2.25
CA TYR A 50 -15.01 3.78 2.55
C TYR A 50 -15.45 4.45 3.85
N GLN A 51 -16.72 4.85 3.88
CA GLN A 51 -17.37 5.39 5.06
C GLN A 51 -17.92 4.23 5.90
N HIS A 52 -17.63 4.22 7.19
CA HIS A 52 -18.30 3.30 8.10
C HIS A 52 -19.68 3.88 8.42
N THR A 53 -20.74 3.08 8.29
CA THR A 53 -22.14 3.54 8.38
C THR A 53 -22.53 4.17 9.73
N ASN A 54 -21.69 4.00 10.76
CA ASN A 54 -21.95 4.46 12.12
C ASN A 54 -21.00 5.55 12.60
N ASP A 55 -20.04 6.00 11.80
CA ASP A 55 -19.07 7.00 12.25
C ASP A 55 -18.70 7.97 11.12
N SER A 56 -18.59 9.25 11.46
CA SER A 56 -18.20 10.32 10.52
C SER A 56 -16.75 10.20 10.01
N HIS A 57 -16.04 9.15 10.45
CA HIS A 57 -14.67 8.85 10.09
C HIS A 57 -14.58 8.03 8.80
N HIS A 58 -13.80 8.55 7.85
CA HIS A 58 -13.44 7.85 6.62
C HIS A 58 -12.35 6.82 6.94
N THR A 59 -12.57 5.55 6.58
CA THR A 59 -11.54 4.51 6.69
C THR A 59 -10.86 4.31 5.34
N ILE A 60 -9.54 4.26 5.35
CA ILE A 60 -8.73 4.03 4.15
C ILE A 60 -8.28 2.57 4.12
N ALA A 61 -8.37 1.95 2.95
CA ALA A 61 -7.86 0.60 2.73
C ALA A 61 -6.35 0.53 2.94
N SER A 62 -5.89 -0.52 3.61
CA SER A 62 -4.46 -0.81 3.77
C SER A 62 -3.80 -1.28 2.48
N VAL A 63 -4.56 -1.61 1.44
CA VAL A 63 -4.06 -2.02 0.12
C VAL A 63 -4.37 -0.93 -0.90
N GLY A 64 -3.33 -0.43 -1.56
CA GLY A 64 -3.41 0.52 -2.67
C GLY A 64 -2.76 0.01 -3.94
N THR A 65 -2.83 0.81 -4.99
CA THR A 65 -2.16 0.57 -6.29
C THR A 65 -1.34 1.80 -6.66
N MET A 66 -0.06 1.61 -6.94
CA MET A 66 0.77 2.66 -7.54
C MET A 66 0.25 2.95 -8.94
N ALA A 67 0.00 4.21 -9.25
CA ALA A 67 -0.48 4.65 -10.55
C ALA A 67 0.54 5.60 -11.17
N LYS A 68 0.88 5.33 -12.44
CA LYS A 68 1.69 6.23 -13.24
C LYS A 68 0.78 7.21 -13.96
N ILE A 69 0.99 8.51 -13.73
CA ILE A 69 0.37 9.57 -14.51
C ILE A 69 0.95 9.51 -15.93
N ARG A 70 0.06 9.40 -16.91
CA ARG A 70 0.42 9.33 -18.33
C ARG A 70 0.15 10.63 -19.07
N ASP A 71 -0.97 11.25 -18.75
CA ASP A 71 -1.42 12.45 -19.45
C ASP A 71 -2.26 13.32 -18.51
N ILE A 72 -2.21 14.64 -18.73
CA ILE A 72 -2.99 15.65 -18.03
C ILE A 72 -3.58 16.56 -19.09
N GLN A 73 -4.89 16.51 -19.26
CA GLN A 73 -5.61 17.27 -20.28
C GLN A 73 -6.44 18.37 -19.63
N LEU A 74 -6.23 19.63 -19.99
CA LEU A 74 -7.12 20.72 -19.60
C LEU A 74 -8.42 20.63 -20.42
N LEU A 75 -9.55 20.64 -19.74
CA LEU A 75 -10.89 20.60 -20.32
C LEU A 75 -11.43 22.02 -20.50
N ASP A 76 -12.44 22.15 -21.36
CA ASP A 76 -13.03 23.45 -21.74
C ASP A 76 -13.63 24.23 -20.56
N ASP A 77 -14.02 23.54 -19.48
CA ASP A 77 -14.55 24.15 -18.27
C ASP A 77 -13.48 24.54 -17.24
N GLY A 78 -12.19 24.44 -17.61
CA GLY A 78 -11.05 24.76 -16.77
C GLY A 78 -10.62 23.64 -15.80
N SER A 79 -11.33 22.51 -15.78
CA SER A 79 -10.91 21.33 -15.01
C SER A 79 -9.83 20.53 -15.76
N SER A 80 -9.05 19.71 -15.06
CA SER A 80 -8.06 18.83 -15.73
C SER A 80 -8.47 17.36 -15.63
N CYS A 81 -8.32 16.61 -16.71
CA CYS A 81 -8.48 15.16 -16.74
C CYS A 81 -7.10 14.50 -16.66
N VAL A 82 -6.87 13.67 -15.65
CA VAL A 82 -5.59 13.02 -15.40
C VAL A 82 -5.74 11.54 -15.69
N LEU A 83 -5.05 11.08 -16.74
CA LEU A 83 -5.03 9.67 -17.13
C LEU A 83 -3.91 8.96 -16.38
N THR A 84 -4.28 7.92 -15.64
CA THR A 84 -3.34 7.11 -14.87
C THR A 84 -3.41 5.65 -15.28
N TYR A 85 -2.29 4.93 -15.13
CA TYR A 85 -2.24 3.48 -15.32
C TYR A 85 -1.70 2.80 -14.07
N GLY A 86 -2.46 1.84 -13.55
CA GLY A 86 -2.04 1.00 -12.44
C GLY A 86 -0.76 0.25 -12.77
N GLN A 87 0.17 0.21 -11.82
CA GLN A 87 1.47 -0.43 -11.95
C GLN A 87 1.53 -1.63 -11.02
N GLN A 88 1.60 -1.39 -9.71
CA GLN A 88 1.87 -2.41 -8.72
C GLN A 88 1.08 -2.15 -7.44
N ARG A 89 0.59 -3.21 -6.81
CA ARG A 89 -0.08 -3.14 -5.51
C ARG A 89 0.93 -2.78 -4.42
N PHE A 90 0.50 -2.03 -3.41
CA PHE A 90 1.27 -1.76 -2.21
C PHE A 90 0.41 -1.88 -0.96
N LEU A 91 1.06 -2.20 0.16
CA LEU A 91 0.46 -2.09 1.48
C LEU A 91 0.87 -0.76 2.11
N LEU A 92 -0.13 0.04 2.52
CA LEU A 92 0.06 1.30 3.21
C LEU A 92 0.18 1.06 4.71
N ARG A 93 1.30 1.50 5.31
CA ARG A 93 1.53 1.39 6.74
C ARG A 93 1.20 2.68 7.47
N ARG A 94 1.89 3.77 7.11
CA ARG A 94 1.71 5.08 7.74
C ARG A 94 1.33 6.10 6.70
N ARG A 95 0.56 7.06 7.15
CA ARG A 95 0.07 8.16 6.35
C ARG A 95 0.02 9.42 7.18
N TRP A 96 0.07 10.54 6.49
CA TRP A 96 0.09 11.86 7.04
C TRP A 96 -0.84 12.71 6.19
N LEU A 97 -1.42 13.75 6.76
CA LEU A 97 -2.03 14.79 5.96
C LEU A 97 -0.93 15.79 5.59
N ASP A 98 -0.96 16.31 4.37
CA ASP A 98 -0.14 17.45 3.99
C ASP A 98 -0.48 18.67 4.87
N ALA A 99 0.30 19.75 4.78
CA ALA A 99 0.05 21.00 5.51
C ALA A 99 -1.40 21.52 5.38
N ASP A 100 -2.05 21.19 4.27
CA ASP A 100 -3.43 21.58 3.96
C ASP A 100 -4.50 20.69 4.61
N GLY A 101 -4.11 19.61 5.30
CA GLY A 101 -5.01 18.76 6.09
C GLY A 101 -5.91 17.82 5.28
N ILE A 102 -5.70 17.69 3.96
CA ILE A 102 -6.61 16.96 3.06
C ILE A 102 -5.87 15.93 2.22
N THR A 103 -4.76 16.34 1.59
CA THR A 103 -3.98 15.46 0.74
C THR A 103 -3.24 14.44 1.60
N LEU A 104 -3.48 13.15 1.32
CA LEU A 104 -2.80 12.10 2.05
C LEU A 104 -1.40 11.91 1.48
N ILE A 105 -0.41 11.85 2.37
CA ILE A 105 0.98 11.64 2.01
C ILE A 105 1.50 10.40 2.72
N ALA A 106 2.26 9.60 1.99
CA ALA A 106 3.07 8.54 2.56
C ALA A 106 4.49 8.57 2.01
N ARG A 107 5.46 8.18 2.83
CA ARG A 107 6.82 7.94 2.34
C ARG A 107 6.87 6.57 1.68
N ARG A 108 7.79 6.39 0.74
CA ARG A 108 8.04 5.07 0.14
C ARG A 108 8.43 4.03 1.20
N SER A 109 9.12 4.45 2.27
CA SER A 109 9.43 3.60 3.44
C SER A 109 8.20 3.13 4.22
N ASP A 110 7.07 3.85 4.07
CA ASP A 110 5.80 3.51 4.69
C ASP A 110 4.93 2.63 3.78
N MET A 111 5.47 2.22 2.63
CA MET A 111 4.83 1.33 1.67
C MET A 111 5.61 0.02 1.53
N VAL A 112 4.89 -1.10 1.47
CA VAL A 112 5.45 -2.40 1.12
C VAL A 112 4.92 -2.78 -0.26
N MET A 113 5.80 -2.82 -1.25
CA MET A 113 5.42 -3.14 -2.63
C MET A 113 5.17 -4.64 -2.76
N VAL A 114 4.02 -5.01 -3.32
CA VAL A 114 3.60 -6.40 -3.54
C VAL A 114 3.84 -6.75 -5.00
N SER A 115 4.67 -7.76 -5.29
CA SER A 115 4.92 -8.15 -6.69
C SER A 115 3.72 -8.89 -7.30
N SER A 116 3.52 -8.66 -8.59
CA SER A 116 2.51 -9.28 -9.45
C SER A 116 2.82 -10.74 -9.80
N ASP A 117 4.00 -11.26 -9.46
CA ASP A 117 4.47 -12.60 -9.87
C ASP A 117 3.84 -13.75 -9.05
N GLY A 118 2.75 -13.48 -8.33
CA GLY A 118 1.98 -14.46 -7.57
C GLY A 118 0.60 -14.69 -8.17
N PRO A 119 -0.01 -15.87 -7.97
CA PRO A 119 -1.35 -16.14 -8.50
C PRO A 119 -2.36 -15.07 -8.06
N VAL A 120 -3.19 -14.65 -9.03
CA VAL A 120 -4.29 -13.69 -8.88
C VAL A 120 -5.22 -14.20 -7.77
N GLY A 121 -5.28 -13.47 -6.64
CA GLY A 121 -6.15 -13.81 -5.50
C GLY A 121 -5.46 -14.03 -4.14
N THR A 122 -4.14 -13.83 -4.02
CA THR A 122 -3.40 -14.16 -2.80
C THR A 122 -3.39 -13.04 -1.76
N TYR A 123 -4.56 -12.65 -1.27
CA TYR A 123 -4.66 -11.81 -0.07
C TYR A 123 -5.53 -12.54 0.95
N MET A 124 -4.93 -13.44 1.72
CA MET A 124 -5.63 -14.04 2.85
C MET A 124 -5.42 -13.15 4.07
N LYS A 125 -6.51 -12.49 4.48
CA LYS A 125 -6.57 -11.75 5.74
C LYS A 125 -6.79 -12.75 6.87
N LEU A 126 -5.72 -13.07 7.60
CA LEU A 126 -5.85 -13.84 8.85
C LEU A 126 -6.10 -12.86 10.00
N ARG A 127 -7.12 -13.18 10.80
CA ARG A 127 -7.31 -12.60 12.13
C ARG A 127 -6.80 -13.63 13.15
N ASP A 128 -5.78 -13.24 13.90
CA ASP A 128 -5.58 -13.79 15.24
C ASP A 128 -5.98 -12.70 16.26
N HIS A 129 -6.27 -13.10 17.50
CA HIS A 129 -6.95 -12.34 18.56
C HIS A 129 -6.33 -10.95 18.89
N ALA A 130 -5.16 -10.61 18.34
CA ALA A 130 -4.50 -9.31 18.49
C ALA A 130 -3.96 -8.69 17.19
N ASN A 131 -3.89 -9.41 16.06
CA ASN A 131 -3.20 -8.91 14.86
C ASN A 131 -3.92 -9.30 13.57
N GLU A 132 -4.06 -8.32 12.67
CA GLU A 132 -4.49 -8.54 11.31
C GLU A 132 -3.26 -8.64 10.40
N MET A 133 -3.20 -9.72 9.60
CA MET A 133 -2.09 -9.99 8.70
C MET A 133 -2.59 -10.36 7.32
N ILE A 134 -1.81 -10.02 6.30
CA ILE A 134 -2.03 -10.41 4.91
C ILE A 134 -0.90 -11.33 4.47
N ILE A 135 -1.26 -12.46 3.86
CA ILE A 135 -0.32 -13.37 3.19
C ILE A 135 -0.05 -12.86 1.77
N VAL A 136 1.22 -12.74 1.38
CA VAL A 136 1.66 -12.39 0.02
C VAL A 136 2.86 -13.24 -0.40
N TYR A 137 3.02 -13.51 -1.70
CA TYR A 137 4.12 -14.37 -2.18
C TYR A 137 5.42 -13.62 -2.45
N ASN A 138 5.34 -12.35 -2.83
CA ASN A 138 6.50 -11.57 -3.19
C ASN A 138 6.35 -10.11 -2.74
N VAL A 139 7.37 -9.60 -2.06
CA VAL A 139 7.46 -8.21 -1.56
C VAL A 139 8.88 -7.70 -1.74
N THR A 140 9.01 -6.39 -1.98
CA THR A 140 10.31 -5.73 -2.05
C THR A 140 10.48 -4.72 -0.91
N GLY A 141 11.74 -4.39 -0.61
CA GLY A 141 12.07 -3.43 0.44
C GLY A 141 12.09 -4.01 1.86
N LEU A 142 12.10 -5.33 2.01
CA LEU A 142 12.22 -6.01 3.31
C LEU A 142 13.59 -6.69 3.49
N ALA A 143 14.09 -6.67 4.72
CA ALA A 143 15.29 -7.36 5.16
C ALA A 143 14.92 -8.41 6.22
N LEU A 144 15.59 -9.57 6.20
CA LEU A 144 15.38 -10.64 7.18
C LEU A 144 16.31 -10.46 8.37
N ARG A 145 15.78 -10.66 9.59
CA ARG A 145 16.54 -10.58 10.84
C ARG A 145 16.43 -11.87 11.63
N GLY A 146 17.61 -12.37 12.05
CA GLY A 146 17.75 -13.57 12.86
C GLY A 146 17.63 -14.87 12.07
N ASP A 147 17.72 -15.99 12.79
CA ASP A 147 17.65 -17.32 12.20
C ASP A 147 16.20 -17.80 12.04
N PRO A 148 15.91 -18.64 11.03
CA PRO A 148 14.59 -19.23 10.85
C PRO A 148 14.17 -20.09 12.05
N SER A 149 12.98 -19.84 12.59
CA SER A 149 12.46 -20.54 13.77
C SER A 149 11.18 -21.30 13.48
N LYS A 150 11.00 -22.46 14.14
CA LYS A 150 9.71 -23.20 14.17
C LYS A 150 8.88 -22.87 15.41
N ALA A 151 9.47 -22.18 16.39
CA ALA A 151 8.80 -21.89 17.65
C ALA A 151 7.59 -20.98 17.41
N TYR A 152 6.42 -21.34 17.94
CA TYR A 152 5.19 -20.54 17.81
C TYR A 152 4.77 -20.25 16.36
N SER A 153 5.15 -21.11 15.40
CA SER A 153 4.79 -20.94 14.00
C SER A 153 3.29 -21.08 13.80
N LEU A 154 2.66 -20.05 13.21
CA LEU A 154 1.26 -20.07 12.80
C LEU A 154 0.96 -21.03 11.64
N PHE A 155 2.01 -21.52 10.96
CA PHE A 155 1.90 -22.37 9.79
C PHE A 155 2.71 -23.66 9.97
N PRO A 156 2.04 -24.79 10.28
CA PRO A 156 2.71 -26.08 10.45
C PRO A 156 3.53 -26.47 9.22
N GLY A 157 4.78 -26.85 9.43
CA GLY A 157 5.70 -27.22 8.34
C GLY A 157 6.47 -26.06 7.70
N TYR A 158 6.30 -24.84 8.22
CA TYR A 158 7.12 -23.68 7.87
C TYR A 158 7.97 -23.22 9.05
N THR A 159 9.20 -22.80 8.76
CA THR A 159 9.98 -21.90 9.62
C THR A 159 9.62 -20.46 9.29
N TRP A 160 9.71 -19.57 10.27
CA TRP A 160 9.54 -18.13 10.07
C TRP A 160 10.79 -17.36 10.45
N THR A 161 11.01 -16.25 9.74
CA THR A 161 12.09 -15.29 10.02
C THR A 161 11.48 -13.89 10.10
N ILE A 162 11.96 -13.04 10.99
CA ILE A 162 11.44 -11.67 11.15
C ILE A 162 11.76 -10.87 9.88
N ALA A 163 10.76 -10.17 9.34
CA ALA A 163 10.92 -9.26 8.21
C ALA A 163 10.83 -7.80 8.67
N LEU A 164 11.89 -7.04 8.43
CA LEU A 164 12.00 -5.62 8.75
C LEU A 164 11.96 -4.77 7.48
N CYS A 165 11.53 -3.51 7.59
CA CYS A 165 11.70 -2.55 6.50
C CYS A 165 13.18 -2.26 6.31
N SER A 166 13.66 -2.34 5.07
CA SER A 166 15.07 -2.05 4.77
C SER A 166 15.46 -0.58 5.00
N SER A 167 14.48 0.32 5.07
CA SER A 167 14.71 1.77 5.19
C SER A 167 14.56 2.29 6.62
N CYS A 168 13.64 1.74 7.41
CA CYS A 168 13.34 2.25 8.76
C CYS A 168 13.43 1.19 9.85
N GLU A 169 13.85 -0.03 9.51
CA GLU A 169 14.06 -1.18 10.41
C GLU A 169 12.85 -1.62 11.24
N SER A 170 11.69 -0.99 11.04
CA SER A 170 10.46 -1.38 11.72
C SER A 170 10.05 -2.80 11.31
N ASN A 171 9.57 -3.57 12.27
CA ASN A 171 9.14 -4.95 12.01
C ASN A 171 7.82 -4.93 11.23
N ILE A 172 7.89 -5.44 9.99
CA ILE A 172 6.80 -5.46 9.00
C ILE A 172 5.98 -6.74 9.11
N GLY A 173 6.61 -7.84 9.53
CA GLY A 173 5.98 -9.14 9.59
C GLY A 173 7.01 -10.25 9.58
N TRP A 174 6.71 -11.31 8.85
CA TRP A 174 7.52 -12.53 8.84
C TRP A 174 7.59 -13.16 7.44
N MET A 175 8.73 -13.75 7.13
CA MET A 175 8.91 -14.63 5.97
C MET A 175 8.80 -16.08 6.42
N PHE A 176 7.86 -16.82 5.85
CA PHE A 176 7.67 -18.24 6.07
C PHE A 176 8.34 -19.03 4.94
N THR A 177 9.12 -20.03 5.30
CA THR A 177 9.82 -20.92 4.35
C THR A 177 9.62 -22.38 4.73
N SER A 178 9.45 -23.26 3.74
CA SER A 178 9.37 -24.70 3.97
C SER A 178 10.46 -25.45 3.21
N ASP A 179 11.12 -26.35 3.93
CA ASP A 179 12.06 -27.35 3.42
C ASP A 179 11.34 -28.62 2.89
N LYS A 180 10.05 -28.79 3.20
CA LYS A 180 9.27 -29.98 2.83
C LYS A 180 8.99 -30.02 1.34
N LYS A 181 9.30 -31.13 0.68
CA LYS A 181 9.11 -31.32 -0.77
C LYS A 181 7.65 -31.13 -1.24
N ASN A 182 6.68 -31.59 -0.45
CA ASN A 182 5.26 -31.60 -0.83
C ASN A 182 4.48 -30.36 -0.37
N LEU A 183 5.12 -29.44 0.37
CA LEU A 183 4.46 -28.24 0.86
C LEU A 183 4.64 -27.11 -0.15
N HIS A 184 3.50 -26.56 -0.59
CA HIS A 184 3.42 -25.39 -1.47
C HIS A 184 2.54 -24.34 -0.81
N PRO A 185 2.91 -23.04 -0.91
CA PRO A 185 4.13 -22.49 -1.50
C PRO A 185 5.44 -22.94 -0.80
N LYS A 186 6.59 -22.78 -1.46
CA LYS A 186 7.89 -22.97 -0.79
C LYS A 186 8.20 -21.84 0.19
N SER A 187 7.70 -20.66 -0.10
CA SER A 187 7.83 -19.51 0.77
C SER A 187 6.71 -18.50 0.55
N PHE A 188 6.36 -17.76 1.60
CA PHE A 188 5.42 -16.64 1.55
C PHE A 188 5.68 -15.69 2.72
N TRP A 189 5.17 -14.47 2.60
CA TRP A 189 5.30 -13.44 3.63
C TRP A 189 3.96 -13.24 4.33
N ALA A 190 3.97 -13.13 5.66
CA ALA A 190 2.84 -12.65 6.44
C ALA A 190 3.15 -11.23 6.91
N ILE A 191 2.45 -10.24 6.34
CA ILE A 191 2.67 -8.82 6.60
C ILE A 191 1.59 -8.30 7.53
N ARG A 192 1.96 -7.61 8.60
CA ARG A 192 0.99 -6.99 9.50
C ARG A 192 0.29 -5.83 8.82
N THR A 193 -1.04 -5.77 8.95
CA THR A 193 -1.83 -4.62 8.49
C THR A 193 -1.96 -3.56 9.57
N SER A 194 -1.82 -3.93 10.85
CA SER A 194 -1.80 -3.02 11.99
C SER A 194 -0.42 -2.37 12.16
N GLN A 195 -0.18 -1.31 11.39
CA GLN A 195 0.57 -0.11 11.80
C GLN A 195 0.03 1.16 11.14
N VAL A 196 -1.24 1.13 10.70
CA VAL A 196 -2.02 2.34 10.45
C VAL A 196 -2.26 2.99 11.80
N SER A 197 -1.28 3.73 12.30
CA SER A 197 -1.62 4.83 13.18
C SER A 197 -2.36 5.83 12.28
N ASP A 198 -3.66 5.96 12.48
CA ASP A 198 -4.22 7.30 12.44
C ASP A 198 -3.58 8.01 13.62
N ASP A 199 -2.39 8.59 13.41
CA ASP A 199 -1.87 9.62 14.32
C ASP A 199 -2.71 10.89 14.08
N MET A 200 -4.00 10.77 14.36
CA MET A 200 -4.89 11.86 14.69
C MET A 200 -4.78 12.05 16.20
N GLN A 201 -3.74 12.74 16.65
CA GLN A 201 -3.71 13.61 17.85
C GLN A 201 -2.26 14.11 18.07
N SER A 202 -1.97 15.35 17.72
CA SER A 202 -2.23 16.59 18.49
C SER A 202 -1.07 16.95 19.42
N ARG A 203 -0.20 17.84 18.91
CA ARG A 203 0.20 19.10 19.55
C ARG A 203 1.06 19.92 18.62
#